data_AF-A0A5K8A1X2-F1
#
_entry.id   AF-A0A5K8A1X2-F1
#
_cell.length_a   1.000
_cell.length_b   1.000
_cell.length_c   1.000
_cell.angle_alpha   90.00
_cell.angle_beta   90.00
_cell.angle_gamma   90.00
#
_symmetry.space_group_name_H-M   'P 1'
#
loop_
_entity.id
_entity.type
_entity.pdbx_description
1 polymer ?
#
loop_
_entity_poly.entity_id
_entity_poly.type
_entity_poly.pdbx_seq_one_letter_code
_entity_poly.pdbx_strand_id
1 'polypeptide(L)'
;MRIKTLFLVAVVLLFAFSSAQASLVVRGTGTINGVSGEYKLIYDTELDITWLDYSKSKADWDIQVDWAEDLVVNFNGQELTDWRLTSAGDNPTHGWKKTSSEMGHLYYESLGLLDWKDRNYGDLTTTEELNNAGEFDNLIAAIYWTGTEVSNVDSEAWSFYMYYGSLNWNGYFVDCYALAVLDGDVGAVPIPGAVWLLGSGILGLLYIRGRGKRQILYKHFD
;
A
#
# COMPACT_ATOMS: atom_id res chain seq x y z
N MET A 1 -35.69 1.74 -33.63
CA MET A 1 -35.39 1.49 -32.19
C MET A 1 -34.55 0.22 -32.03
N ARG A 2 -33.33 0.18 -32.60
CA ARG A 2 -32.42 -0.99 -32.50
C ARG A 2 -30.91 -0.64 -32.43
N ILE A 3 -30.53 0.62 -32.60
CA ILE A 3 -29.13 1.08 -32.57
C ILE A 3 -28.67 1.52 -31.16
N LYS A 4 -29.60 1.97 -30.30
CA LYS A 4 -29.27 2.41 -28.93
C LYS A 4 -28.90 1.26 -27.98
N THR A 5 -29.41 0.05 -28.25
CA THR A 5 -29.17 -1.11 -27.38
C THR A 5 -27.81 -1.77 -27.64
N LEU A 6 -27.28 -1.69 -28.87
CA LEU A 6 -25.93 -2.23 -29.18
C LEU A 6 -24.81 -1.40 -28.56
N PHE A 7 -24.97 -0.08 -28.44
CA PHE A 7 -23.97 0.79 -27.82
C PHE A 7 -23.87 0.59 -26.30
N LEU A 8 -24.98 0.23 -25.65
CA LEU A 8 -25.01 -0.03 -24.21
C LEU A 8 -24.28 -1.33 -23.83
N VAL A 9 -24.31 -2.34 -24.71
CA VAL A 9 -23.62 -3.63 -24.47
C VAL A 9 -22.11 -3.51 -24.69
N ALA A 10 -21.66 -2.65 -25.62
CA ALA A 10 -20.23 -2.42 -25.86
C ALA A 10 -19.54 -1.65 -24.71
N VAL A 11 -20.25 -0.75 -24.00
CA VAL A 11 -19.70 0.00 -22.87
C VAL A 11 -19.62 -0.85 -21.59
N VAL A 12 -20.49 -1.87 -21.44
CA VAL A 12 -20.49 -2.77 -20.28
C VAL A 12 -19.44 -3.89 -20.41
N LEU A 13 -19.08 -4.30 -21.62
CA LEU A 13 -18.03 -5.31 -21.85
C LEU A 13 -16.59 -4.77 -21.81
N LEU A 14 -16.40 -3.46 -21.66
CA LEU A 14 -15.09 -2.83 -21.43
C LEU A 14 -14.62 -2.92 -19.96
N PHE A 15 -15.45 -3.43 -19.06
CA PHE A 15 -15.07 -3.85 -17.71
C PHE A 15 -14.73 -5.35 -17.66
N ALA A 16 -14.12 -5.87 -18.72
CA ALA A 16 -13.61 -7.23 -18.75
C ALA A 16 -12.45 -7.33 -17.74
N PHE A 17 -12.77 -7.87 -16.56
CA PHE A 17 -11.91 -8.58 -15.62
C PHE A 17 -10.40 -8.31 -15.80
N SER A 18 -9.92 -7.17 -15.33
CA SER A 18 -8.55 -7.13 -14.83
C SER A 18 -8.56 -7.97 -13.55
N SER A 19 -7.85 -9.10 -13.54
CA SER A 19 -7.34 -9.61 -12.28
C SER A 19 -6.57 -8.45 -11.64
N ALA A 20 -7.08 -7.91 -10.53
CA ALA A 20 -6.29 -6.99 -9.72
C ALA A 20 -5.11 -7.82 -9.22
N GLN A 21 -3.95 -7.64 -9.84
CA GLN A 21 -2.72 -7.91 -9.12
C GLN A 21 -2.53 -6.72 -8.19
N ALA A 22 -2.12 -6.98 -6.95
CA ALA A 22 -1.70 -5.94 -6.05
C ALA A 22 -0.69 -5.04 -6.77
N SER A 23 -1.10 -3.78 -6.96
CA SER A 23 -0.34 -2.84 -7.76
C SER A 23 0.61 -2.07 -6.84
N LEU A 24 1.84 -2.55 -6.74
CA LEU A 24 2.93 -1.79 -6.17
C LEU A 24 3.32 -0.65 -7.11
N VAL A 25 3.36 0.58 -6.61
CA VAL A 25 3.68 1.79 -7.38
C VAL A 25 4.84 2.52 -6.73
N VAL A 26 6.00 2.53 -7.39
CA VAL A 26 7.15 3.32 -6.93
C VAL A 26 6.85 4.82 -7.09
N ARG A 27 6.83 5.55 -5.97
CA ARG A 27 6.61 7.00 -5.93
C ARG A 27 7.90 7.79 -6.15
N GLY A 28 9.03 7.19 -5.84
CA GLY A 28 10.35 7.78 -5.95
C GLY A 28 11.23 7.30 -4.79
N THR A 29 12.31 8.02 -4.54
CA THR A 29 13.24 7.74 -3.45
C THR A 29 13.24 8.88 -2.43
N GLY A 30 13.42 8.54 -1.15
CA GLY A 30 13.55 9.48 -0.03
C GLY A 30 14.76 9.17 0.83
N THR A 31 15.14 10.11 1.70
CA THR A 31 16.28 9.95 2.62
C THR A 31 15.79 9.80 4.06
N ILE A 32 16.44 8.93 4.82
CA ILE A 32 16.15 8.72 6.23
C ILE A 32 17.13 9.55 7.06
N ASN A 33 16.63 10.29 8.05
CA ASN A 33 17.50 11.08 8.93
C ASN A 33 18.55 10.19 9.62
N GLY A 34 19.83 10.53 9.47
CA GLY A 34 20.93 9.79 10.10
C GLY A 34 21.35 8.50 9.38
N VAL A 35 20.74 8.14 8.24
CA VAL A 35 21.13 6.99 7.41
C VAL A 35 21.59 7.47 6.05
N SER A 36 22.73 6.96 5.58
CA SER A 36 23.25 7.30 4.26
C SER A 36 22.54 6.50 3.16
N GLY A 37 22.06 7.18 2.12
CA GLY A 37 21.43 6.55 0.96
C GLY A 37 20.06 7.14 0.68
N GLU A 38 19.46 6.68 -0.42
CA GLU A 38 18.06 6.95 -0.73
C GLU A 38 17.34 5.61 -0.87
N TYR A 39 16.08 5.57 -0.45
CA TYR A 39 15.26 4.36 -0.37
C TYR A 39 13.94 4.58 -1.05
N LYS A 40 13.43 3.58 -1.77
CA LYS A 40 12.17 3.69 -2.50
C LYS A 40 11.00 3.83 -1.53
N LEU A 41 10.04 4.68 -1.90
CA LEU A 41 8.70 4.70 -1.32
C LEU A 41 7.76 4.02 -2.31
N ILE A 42 7.18 2.90 -1.89
CA ILE A 42 6.42 2.00 -2.77
C ILE A 42 4.98 1.95 -2.24
N TYR A 43 4.06 2.57 -2.98
CA TYR A 43 2.65 2.58 -2.60
C TYR A 43 1.97 1.27 -3.00
N ASP A 44 1.27 0.65 -2.05
CA ASP A 44 0.42 -0.50 -2.24
C ASP A 44 -1.04 -0.06 -2.33
N THR A 45 -1.61 -0.16 -3.54
CA THR A 45 -2.97 0.32 -3.81
C THR A 45 -4.06 -0.53 -3.18
N GLU A 46 -3.77 -1.77 -2.78
CA GLU A 46 -4.78 -2.67 -2.20
C GLU A 46 -4.88 -2.49 -0.69
N LEU A 47 -3.75 -2.28 -0.03
CA LEU A 47 -3.69 -2.01 1.41
C LEU A 47 -3.85 -0.53 1.75
N ASP A 48 -3.70 0.37 0.78
CA ASP A 48 -3.63 1.82 0.97
C ASP A 48 -2.54 2.20 1.98
N ILE A 49 -1.33 1.67 1.77
CA ILE A 49 -0.13 1.98 2.56
C ILE A 49 1.06 2.23 1.65
N THR A 50 2.04 2.97 2.15
CA THR A 50 3.34 3.15 1.51
C THR A 50 4.41 2.38 2.27
N TRP A 51 5.07 1.45 1.58
CA TRP A 51 6.24 0.74 2.06
C TRP A 51 7.49 1.61 1.94
N LEU A 52 8.34 1.59 2.96
CA LEU A 52 9.72 2.05 2.85
C LEU A 52 10.61 0.86 2.47
N ASP A 53 11.26 0.91 1.32
CA ASP A 53 12.21 -0.11 0.88
C ASP A 53 13.54 0.00 1.65
N TYR A 54 13.48 -0.34 2.94
CA TYR A 54 14.59 -0.30 3.87
C TYR A 54 14.40 -1.36 4.96
N SER A 55 15.25 -2.38 4.94
CA SER A 55 15.30 -3.39 6.01
C SER A 55 16.16 -2.89 7.17
N LYS A 56 15.51 -2.35 8.20
CA LYS A 56 16.21 -1.89 9.42
C LYS A 56 16.92 -3.07 10.08
N SER A 57 18.19 -2.87 10.40
CA SER A 57 19.05 -3.86 11.05
C SER A 57 18.38 -4.44 12.30
N LYS A 58 18.63 -5.73 12.52
CA LYS A 58 18.03 -6.50 13.61
C LYS A 58 18.24 -5.88 15.00
N ALA A 59 17.20 -5.96 15.82
CA ALA A 59 17.17 -5.59 17.23
C ALA A 59 15.95 -6.26 17.90
N ASP A 60 15.84 -6.13 19.22
CA ASP A 60 14.65 -6.53 19.97
C ASP A 60 13.40 -5.75 19.54
N TRP A 61 12.23 -6.25 19.94
CA TRP A 61 10.95 -5.73 19.48
C TRP A 61 10.72 -4.28 19.89
N ASP A 62 10.98 -3.94 21.15
CA ASP A 62 10.78 -2.58 21.68
C ASP A 62 11.63 -1.56 20.92
N ILE A 63 12.92 -1.86 20.67
CA ILE A 63 13.80 -0.99 19.88
C ILE A 63 13.28 -0.77 18.45
N GLN A 64 12.62 -1.77 17.86
CA GLN A 64 12.13 -1.69 16.49
C GLN A 64 10.81 -0.92 16.39
N VAL A 65 9.96 -1.02 17.42
CA VAL A 65 8.78 -0.16 17.56
C VAL A 65 9.21 1.29 17.74
N ASP A 66 10.10 1.58 18.70
CA ASP A 66 10.62 2.93 18.95
C ASP A 66 11.27 3.52 17.69
N TRP A 67 12.06 2.72 16.97
CA TRP A 67 12.66 3.15 15.70
C TRP A 67 11.62 3.58 14.67
N ALA A 68 10.52 2.84 14.54
CA ALA A 68 9.48 3.16 13.56
C ALA A 68 8.71 4.42 13.97
N GLU A 69 8.38 4.57 15.26
CA GLU A 69 7.68 5.75 15.79
C GLU A 69 8.50 7.04 15.61
N ASP A 70 9.81 6.97 15.81
CA ASP A 70 10.74 8.10 15.65
C ASP A 70 11.20 8.31 14.20
N LEU A 71 10.76 7.47 13.26
CA LEU A 71 11.25 7.50 11.88
C LEU A 71 10.77 8.75 11.14
N VAL A 72 11.72 9.47 10.54
CA VAL A 72 11.46 10.60 9.65
C VAL A 72 12.10 10.34 8.29
N VAL A 73 11.27 10.32 7.24
CA VAL A 73 11.69 10.16 5.85
C VAL A 73 11.46 11.46 5.10
N ASN A 74 12.51 12.02 4.51
CA ASN A 74 12.41 13.19 3.65
C ASN A 74 12.09 12.75 2.22
N PHE A 75 10.98 13.23 1.68
CA PHE A 75 10.55 12.94 0.31
C PHE A 75 9.98 14.21 -0.34
N ASN A 76 10.49 14.59 -1.50
CA ASN A 76 10.05 15.80 -2.24
C ASN A 76 10.03 17.11 -1.40
N GLY A 77 10.96 17.24 -0.45
CA GLY A 77 11.06 18.41 0.43
C GLY A 77 10.03 18.44 1.57
N GLN A 78 9.33 17.33 1.81
CA GLN A 78 8.45 17.12 2.95
C GLN A 78 9.04 16.07 3.90
N GLU A 79 8.88 16.28 5.20
CA GLU A 79 9.15 15.28 6.22
C GLU A 79 7.91 14.40 6.37
N LEU A 80 8.06 13.10 6.13
CA LEU A 80 7.05 12.08 6.36
C LEU A 80 7.31 11.44 7.72
N THR A 81 6.34 11.58 8.62
CA THR A 81 6.31 11.06 9.99
C THR A 81 5.23 9.97 10.11
N ASP A 82 4.97 9.49 11.32
CA ASP A 82 3.89 8.55 11.64
C ASP A 82 4.07 7.17 10.97
N TRP A 83 5.33 6.78 10.76
CA TRP A 83 5.67 5.44 10.35
C TRP A 83 5.38 4.45 11.47
N ARG A 84 5.05 3.23 11.08
CA ARG A 84 4.85 2.11 11.99
C ARG A 84 5.49 0.85 11.43
N LEU A 85 5.73 -0.11 12.30
CA LEU A 85 5.98 -1.48 11.85
C LEU A 85 4.75 -2.04 11.13
N THR A 86 4.99 -3.01 10.27
CA THR A 86 3.93 -3.77 9.61
C THR A 86 2.98 -4.43 10.61
N SER A 87 1.72 -4.62 10.24
CA SER A 87 0.68 -5.24 11.05
C SER A 87 0.56 -6.73 10.77
N ALA A 88 0.39 -7.53 11.83
CA ALA A 88 0.01 -8.94 11.72
C ALA A 88 -1.48 -9.13 11.36
N GLY A 89 -2.24 -8.03 11.27
CA GLY A 89 -3.68 -8.00 11.01
C GLY A 89 -4.51 -8.20 12.28
N ASP A 90 -5.83 -8.16 12.13
CA ASP A 90 -6.77 -8.39 13.24
C ASP A 90 -6.81 -9.88 13.61
N ASN A 91 -6.72 -10.18 14.91
CA ASN A 91 -6.73 -11.55 15.45
C ASN A 91 -5.74 -12.49 14.71
N PRO A 92 -4.44 -12.15 14.72
CA PRO A 92 -3.42 -12.89 13.99
C PRO A 92 -3.37 -14.36 14.41
N THR A 93 -3.08 -15.22 13.44
CA THR A 93 -2.90 -16.65 13.66
C THR A 93 -1.64 -17.14 12.97
N HIS A 94 -0.94 -18.08 13.59
CA HIS A 94 0.29 -18.62 13.02
C HIS A 94 0.04 -19.45 11.74
N GLY A 95 1.02 -19.43 10.84
CA GLY A 95 1.10 -20.29 9.68
C GLY A 95 1.38 -19.54 8.37
N TRP A 96 1.17 -20.24 7.26
CA TRP A 96 1.34 -19.74 5.89
C TRP A 96 0.08 -19.08 5.36
N LYS A 97 0.19 -18.38 4.22
CA LYS A 97 -0.93 -17.75 3.49
C LYS A 97 -1.76 -16.80 4.37
N LYS A 98 -1.08 -16.05 5.24
CA LYS A 98 -1.69 -15.05 6.12
C LYS A 98 -1.80 -13.71 5.41
N THR A 99 -2.56 -13.68 4.32
CA THR A 99 -2.71 -12.48 3.46
C THR A 99 -3.54 -11.37 4.10
N SER A 100 -4.13 -11.62 5.27
CA SER A 100 -4.71 -10.58 6.12
C SER A 100 -3.66 -9.78 6.92
N SER A 101 -2.42 -10.27 7.01
CA SER A 101 -1.28 -9.49 7.53
C SER A 101 -0.64 -8.72 6.40
N GLU A 102 -0.08 -7.54 6.67
CA GLU A 102 0.54 -6.71 5.63
C GLU A 102 1.73 -7.42 4.97
N MET A 103 2.60 -8.06 5.77
CA MET A 103 3.74 -8.81 5.25
C MET A 103 3.32 -10.08 4.51
N GLY A 104 2.23 -10.73 4.93
CA GLY A 104 1.67 -11.86 4.19
C GLY A 104 1.06 -11.41 2.86
N HIS A 105 0.35 -10.28 2.83
CA HIS A 105 -0.16 -9.68 1.60
C HIS A 105 0.99 -9.36 0.64
N LEU A 106 2.00 -8.63 1.11
CA LEU A 106 3.21 -8.34 0.34
C LEU A 106 3.81 -9.61 -0.26
N TYR A 107 4.03 -10.64 0.56
CA TYR A 107 4.66 -11.88 0.13
C TYR A 107 3.85 -12.65 -0.93
N TYR A 108 2.56 -12.89 -0.66
CA TYR A 108 1.75 -13.81 -1.48
C TYR A 108 1.05 -13.12 -2.64
N GLU A 109 0.51 -11.92 -2.40
CA GLU A 109 -0.35 -11.23 -3.38
C GLU A 109 0.49 -10.25 -4.22
N SER A 110 1.33 -9.43 -3.59
CA SER A 110 2.12 -8.41 -4.29
C SER A 110 3.35 -8.99 -4.98
N LEU A 111 4.09 -9.88 -4.31
CA LEU A 111 5.29 -10.50 -4.87
C LEU A 111 5.01 -11.84 -5.57
N GLY A 112 3.83 -12.43 -5.38
CA GLY A 112 3.46 -13.70 -5.99
C GLY A 112 4.28 -14.90 -5.51
N LEU A 113 4.88 -14.81 -4.32
CA LEU A 113 5.75 -15.86 -3.80
C LEU A 113 4.94 -17.04 -3.24
N LEU A 114 5.42 -18.25 -3.48
CA LEU A 114 4.80 -19.47 -2.97
C LEU A 114 5.18 -19.74 -1.51
N ASP A 115 4.30 -20.40 -0.76
CA ASP A 115 4.63 -20.89 0.58
C ASP A 115 5.62 -22.06 0.51
N TRP A 116 6.33 -22.33 1.61
CA TRP A 116 7.29 -23.42 1.69
C TRP A 116 6.72 -24.81 1.33
N LYS A 117 5.43 -25.07 1.58
CA LYS A 117 4.82 -26.39 1.38
C LYS A 117 4.46 -26.66 -0.08
N ASP A 118 4.07 -25.62 -0.79
CA ASP A 118 3.73 -25.68 -2.22
C ASP A 118 4.98 -25.67 -3.11
N ARG A 119 6.16 -25.46 -2.51
CA ARG A 119 7.46 -25.60 -3.16
C ARG A 119 7.94 -27.04 -3.17
N ASN A 120 8.80 -27.36 -4.14
CA ASN A 120 9.55 -28.61 -4.08
C ASN A 120 10.42 -28.62 -2.81
N TYR A 121 10.40 -29.72 -2.07
CA TYR A 121 11.13 -29.85 -0.80
C TYR A 121 12.62 -29.50 -1.00
N GLY A 122 13.06 -28.38 -0.43
CA GLY A 122 14.43 -27.85 -0.58
C GLY A 122 14.54 -26.51 -1.31
N ASP A 123 13.44 -26.01 -1.88
CA ASP A 123 13.39 -24.69 -2.53
C ASP A 123 13.09 -23.60 -1.49
N LEU A 124 14.16 -23.09 -0.91
CA LEU A 124 14.15 -22.06 0.13
C LEU A 124 14.04 -20.69 -0.55
N THR A 125 13.29 -19.71 0.01
CA THR A 125 13.24 -18.37 -0.60
C THR A 125 14.65 -17.80 -0.54
N THR A 126 15.35 -17.82 -1.65
CA THR A 126 16.71 -17.31 -1.66
C THR A 126 16.65 -15.79 -1.60
N THR A 127 17.72 -15.18 -1.08
CA THR A 127 17.91 -13.75 -1.25
C THR A 127 17.84 -13.37 -2.73
N GLU A 128 18.24 -14.24 -3.67
CA GLU A 128 18.11 -13.99 -5.11
C GLU A 128 16.66 -13.97 -5.62
N GLU A 129 15.76 -14.79 -5.06
CA GLU A 129 14.33 -14.75 -5.42
C GLU A 129 13.67 -13.47 -4.90
N LEU A 130 14.03 -13.00 -3.70
CA LEU A 130 13.57 -11.72 -3.17
C LEU A 130 14.21 -10.52 -3.85
N ASN A 131 15.50 -10.60 -4.19
CA ASN A 131 16.23 -9.56 -4.94
C ASN A 131 15.71 -9.38 -6.38
N ASN A 132 14.89 -10.34 -6.87
CA ASN A 132 14.18 -10.23 -8.15
C ASN A 132 12.65 -10.12 -7.97
N ALA A 133 12.16 -10.02 -6.72
CA ALA A 133 10.74 -9.95 -6.43
C ALA A 133 10.28 -8.49 -6.44
N GLY A 134 9.89 -8.02 -7.61
CA GLY A 134 9.15 -6.77 -7.76
C GLY A 134 10.00 -5.51 -7.58
N GLU A 135 9.47 -4.55 -6.84
CA GLU A 135 9.98 -3.17 -6.79
C GLU A 135 10.98 -2.90 -5.65
N PHE A 136 11.22 -3.89 -4.77
CA PHE A 136 12.05 -3.74 -3.58
C PHE A 136 13.53 -4.08 -3.85
N ASP A 137 14.44 -3.16 -3.54
CA ASP A 137 15.89 -3.37 -3.67
C ASP A 137 16.54 -3.81 -2.34
N ASN A 138 15.88 -3.53 -1.22
CA ASN A 138 16.44 -3.70 0.13
C ASN A 138 15.65 -4.69 0.98
N LEU A 139 14.65 -5.37 0.41
CA LEU A 139 13.92 -6.45 1.06
C LEU A 139 14.74 -7.75 1.02
N ILE A 140 14.92 -8.40 2.17
CA ILE A 140 15.78 -9.58 2.29
C ILE A 140 15.06 -10.79 2.89
N ALA A 141 15.58 -11.99 2.63
CA ALA A 141 15.10 -13.24 3.21
C ALA A 141 15.40 -13.35 4.72
N ALA A 142 14.68 -12.62 5.56
CA ALA A 142 14.91 -12.56 7.01
C ALA A 142 13.63 -12.72 7.84
N ILE A 143 13.78 -12.65 9.16
CA ILE A 143 12.68 -12.53 10.11
C ILE A 143 12.44 -11.05 10.36
N TYR A 144 11.20 -10.60 10.20
CA TYR A 144 10.79 -9.23 10.46
C TYR A 144 9.83 -9.17 11.63
N TRP A 145 10.01 -8.19 12.51
CA TRP A 145 9.00 -7.85 13.50
C TRP A 145 7.79 -7.19 12.84
N THR A 146 6.62 -7.49 13.39
CA THR A 146 5.40 -6.70 13.18
C THR A 146 5.18 -5.81 14.40
N GLY A 147 4.41 -4.74 14.27
CA GLY A 147 3.98 -3.88 15.39
C GLY A 147 2.85 -4.49 16.22
N THR A 148 2.57 -5.80 16.09
CA THR A 148 1.46 -6.46 16.75
C THR A 148 1.95 -7.39 17.85
N GLU A 149 1.52 -7.15 19.08
CA GLU A 149 1.79 -8.04 20.23
C GLU A 149 0.92 -9.31 20.19
N VAL A 150 1.40 -10.38 20.82
CA VAL A 150 0.60 -11.59 21.05
C VAL A 150 -0.33 -11.37 22.23
N SER A 151 -1.63 -11.46 22.01
CA SER A 151 -2.60 -11.31 23.09
C SER A 151 -2.44 -12.41 24.15
N ASN A 152 -2.44 -12.02 25.42
CA ASN A 152 -2.39 -12.91 26.60
C ASN A 152 -1.05 -13.65 26.81
N VAL A 153 0.02 -13.24 26.12
CA VAL A 153 1.37 -13.69 26.44
C VAL A 153 2.25 -12.46 26.62
N ASP A 154 2.69 -12.25 27.86
CA ASP A 154 3.59 -11.15 28.16
C ASP A 154 4.92 -11.37 27.42
N SER A 155 5.43 -10.31 26.80
CA SER A 155 6.75 -10.29 26.14
C SER A 155 6.89 -11.12 24.85
N GLU A 156 5.79 -11.34 24.10
CA GLU A 156 5.83 -11.94 22.77
C GLU A 156 5.13 -11.07 21.71
N ALA A 157 5.76 -10.96 20.54
CA ALA A 157 5.23 -10.21 19.41
C ALA A 157 5.17 -11.07 18.16
N TRP A 158 4.27 -10.70 17.24
CA TRP A 158 4.17 -11.33 15.94
C TRP A 158 5.34 -10.92 15.06
N SER A 159 5.76 -11.87 14.23
CA SER A 159 6.87 -11.74 13.31
C SER A 159 6.54 -12.46 12.01
N PHE A 160 7.10 -11.97 10.92
CA PHE A 160 6.97 -12.61 9.63
C PHE A 160 8.30 -13.22 9.22
N TYR A 161 8.28 -14.53 8.96
CA TYR A 161 9.43 -15.25 8.42
C TYR A 161 9.40 -15.13 6.90
N MET A 162 10.02 -14.10 6.36
CA MET A 162 10.07 -13.81 4.92
C MET A 162 10.63 -14.99 4.12
N TYR A 163 11.57 -15.72 4.71
CA TYR A 163 12.16 -16.90 4.11
C TYR A 163 11.17 -18.06 3.87
N TYR A 164 10.11 -18.16 4.68
CA TYR A 164 9.11 -19.23 4.59
C TYR A 164 7.73 -18.74 4.14
N GLY A 165 7.52 -17.42 4.07
CA GLY A 165 6.21 -16.80 3.89
C GLY A 165 5.25 -17.03 5.06
N SER A 166 5.74 -17.19 6.29
CA SER A 166 4.88 -17.58 7.42
C SER A 166 4.86 -16.56 8.54
N LEU A 167 3.67 -16.31 9.08
CA LEU A 167 3.46 -15.52 10.29
C LEU A 167 3.70 -16.40 11.52
N ASN A 168 4.52 -15.92 12.46
CA ASN A 168 4.93 -16.58 13.70
C ASN A 168 4.94 -15.56 14.84
N TRP A 169 5.29 -16.00 16.05
CA TRP A 169 5.62 -15.10 17.15
C TRP A 169 6.98 -15.46 17.74
N ASN A 170 7.64 -14.47 18.34
CA ASN A 170 8.89 -14.65 19.08
C ASN A 170 8.85 -13.79 20.35
N GLY A 171 9.67 -14.14 21.32
CA GLY A 171 9.87 -13.29 22.50
C GLY A 171 10.60 -11.99 22.14
N TYR A 172 10.29 -10.89 22.85
CA TYR A 172 10.80 -9.54 22.53
C TYR A 172 12.32 -9.48 22.38
N PHE A 173 13.05 -10.28 23.16
CA PHE A 173 14.51 -10.31 23.20
C PHE A 173 15.19 -10.97 21.98
N VAL A 174 14.42 -11.42 20.97
CA VAL A 174 14.99 -11.97 19.73
C VAL A 174 15.30 -10.84 18.76
N ASP A 175 16.53 -10.80 18.25
CA ASP A 175 16.91 -9.84 17.22
C ASP A 175 16.24 -10.18 15.87
N CYS A 176 15.25 -9.39 15.46
CA CYS A 176 14.63 -9.47 14.14
C CYS A 176 14.73 -8.13 13.39
N TYR A 177 14.71 -8.17 12.06
CA TYR A 177 14.69 -6.98 11.22
C TYR A 177 13.35 -6.24 11.36
N ALA A 178 13.28 -5.02 10.85
CA ALA A 178 12.03 -4.28 10.74
C ALA A 178 11.84 -3.71 9.34
N LEU A 179 10.58 -3.61 8.95
CA LEU A 179 10.12 -2.97 7.74
C LEU A 179 9.04 -1.97 8.15
N ALA A 180 9.21 -0.72 7.74
CA ALA A 180 8.28 0.36 8.09
C ALA A 180 7.28 0.60 6.96
N VAL A 181 6.06 0.93 7.38
CA VAL A 181 4.97 1.36 6.50
C VAL A 181 4.36 2.65 7.02
N LEU A 182 3.82 3.43 6.10
CA LEU A 182 3.05 4.63 6.36
C LEU A 182 1.66 4.47 5.76
N ASP A 183 0.61 4.87 6.49
CA ASP A 183 -0.74 4.78 5.96
C ASP A 183 -0.95 5.78 4.80
N GLY A 184 -1.60 5.31 3.74
CA GLY A 184 -1.93 6.09 2.55
C GLY A 184 -0.80 6.27 1.53
N ASP A 185 -1.09 7.09 0.52
CA ASP A 185 -0.20 7.41 -0.60
C ASP A 185 0.59 8.70 -0.38
N VAL A 186 1.92 8.58 -0.25
CA VAL A 186 2.84 9.73 -0.13
C VAL A 186 2.93 10.59 -1.39
N GLY A 187 2.45 10.09 -2.53
CA GLY A 187 2.44 10.76 -3.82
C GLY A 187 1.11 11.39 -4.22
N ALA A 188 0.09 11.35 -3.35
CA ALA A 188 -1.21 11.94 -3.62
C ALA A 188 -1.12 13.47 -3.65
N VAL A 189 -0.86 14.04 -4.83
CA VAL A 189 -0.96 15.48 -5.04
C VAL A 189 -2.41 15.89 -4.72
N PRO A 190 -2.65 16.88 -3.84
CA PRO A 190 -3.99 17.38 -3.61
C PRO A 190 -4.61 17.74 -4.95
N ILE A 191 -5.79 17.18 -5.26
CA ILE A 191 -6.49 17.48 -6.51
C ILE A 191 -6.53 19.00 -6.61
N PRO A 192 -5.85 19.61 -7.61
CA PRO A 192 -5.77 21.06 -7.68
C PRO A 192 -7.19 21.62 -7.64
N GLY A 193 -7.41 22.69 -6.88
CA GLY A 193 -8.73 23.34 -6.79
C GLY A 193 -9.35 23.65 -8.17
N ALA A 194 -8.55 23.62 -9.24
CA ALA A 194 -8.97 23.57 -10.63
C ALA A 194 -10.05 22.53 -10.96
N VAL A 195 -10.08 21.33 -10.34
CA VAL A 195 -11.15 20.34 -10.58
C VAL A 195 -12.46 20.80 -9.95
N TRP A 196 -12.42 21.37 -8.75
CA TRP A 196 -13.58 21.98 -8.10
C TRP A 196 -14.06 23.24 -8.83
N LEU A 197 -13.12 24.05 -9.34
CA LEU A 197 -13.40 25.22 -10.18
C LEU A 197 -13.98 24.83 -11.55
N LEU A 198 -13.48 23.77 -12.17
CA LEU A 198 -14.00 23.28 -13.44
C LEU A 198 -15.40 22.71 -13.23
N GLY A 199 -15.61 21.91 -12.18
CA GLY A 199 -16.91 21.37 -11.81
C GLY A 199 -17.94 22.47 -11.51
N SER A 200 -17.59 23.45 -10.67
CA SER A 200 -18.46 24.58 -10.34
C SER A 200 -18.67 25.54 -11.52
N GLY A 201 -17.66 25.76 -12.34
CA GLY A 201 -17.72 26.57 -13.55
C GLY A 201 -18.65 25.99 -14.61
N ILE A 202 -18.60 24.68 -14.84
CA ILE A 202 -19.52 23.98 -15.76
C ILE A 202 -20.97 24.08 -15.26
N LEU A 203 -21.20 23.86 -13.96
CA LEU A 203 -22.54 24.00 -13.36
C LEU A 203 -23.07 25.44 -13.48
N GLY A 204 -22.23 26.44 -13.24
CA GLY A 204 -22.57 27.85 -13.44
C GLY A 204 -22.95 28.19 -14.88
N LEU A 205 -22.20 27.69 -15.86
CA LEU A 205 -22.47 27.90 -17.29
C LEU A 205 -23.78 27.23 -17.73
N LEU A 206 -24.08 26.03 -17.24
CA LEU A 206 -25.34 25.34 -17.52
C LEU A 206 -26.55 26.10 -16.94
N TYR A 207 -26.41 26.65 -15.73
CA TYR A 207 -27.45 27.46 -15.08
C TYR A 207 -27.75 28.74 -15.88
N ILE A 208 -26.72 29.45 -16.33
CA ILE A 208 -26.88 30.68 -17.13
C ILE A 208 -27.54 30.37 -18.48
N ARG A 209 -27.14 29.28 -19.15
CA ARG A 209 -27.70 28.86 -20.45
C ARG A 209 -29.18 28.47 -20.35
N GLY A 210 -29.63 27.94 -19.21
CA GLY A 210 -31.03 27.62 -18.96
C GLY A 210 -31.95 28.84 -18.84
N ARG A 211 -31.40 29.99 -18.39
CA ARG A 211 -32.19 31.22 -18.15
C ARG A 211 -32.48 32.01 -19.43
N GLY A 212 -31.56 32.01 -20.39
CA GLY A 212 -31.68 32.77 -21.65
C GLY A 212 -32.81 32.32 -22.57
N LYS A 213 -33.38 31.12 -22.39
CA LYS A 213 -34.47 30.61 -23.24
C LYS A 213 -35.88 30.95 -22.75
N ARG A 214 -36.05 31.60 -21.58
CA ARG A 214 -37.38 31.88 -21.00
C ARG A 214 -37.93 33.30 -21.23
N GLN A 215 -37.19 34.20 -21.90
CA GLN A 215 -37.59 35.61 -22.02
C GLN A 215 -38.11 36.07 -23.40
N ILE A 216 -38.30 35.19 -24.39
CA ILE A 216 -38.79 35.62 -25.73
C ILE A 216 -40.32 35.44 -25.91
N LEU A 217 -41.07 34.89 -24.94
CA LEU A 217 -42.48 34.50 -25.17
C LEU A 217 -43.57 35.35 -24.49
N TYR A 218 -43.34 36.65 -24.24
CA TYR A 218 -44.42 37.57 -23.83
C TYR A 218 -44.21 38.99 -24.41
N LYS A 219 -44.39 39.13 -25.71
CA LYS A 219 -44.79 40.40 -26.34
C LYS A 219 -45.63 40.07 -27.56
N HIS A 220 -46.94 40.23 -27.43
CA HIS A 220 -47.93 40.59 -28.47
C HIS A 220 -49.31 40.12 -28.03
N PHE A 221 -50.08 41.02 -27.41
CA PHE A 221 -51.53 41.11 -27.53
C PHE A 221 -51.91 42.55 -27.21
N ASP A 222 -51.99 43.37 -28.27
CA ASP A 222 -52.90 44.51 -28.36
C ASP A 222 -54.23 43.99 -28.91
#